data_AF-A0A2G4SP98-F1
#
_entry.id   AF-A0A2G4SP98-F1
#
_cell.length_a   1.000
_cell.length_b   1.000
_cell.length_c   1.000
_cell.angle_alpha   90.00
_cell.angle_beta   90.00
_cell.angle_gamma   90.00
#
_symmetry.space_group_name_H-M   'P 1'
#
loop_
_entity.id
_entity.type
_entity.pdbx_description
1 polymer ?
#
loop_
_entity_poly.entity_id
_entity_poly.type
_entity_poly.pdbx_seq_one_letter_code
_entity_poly.pdbx_strand_id
1 'polypeptide(L)'
;MTTLHIDKEESDIFLLNRKKRESESELEKLHKETIPDIPLSKALHLLANVHGKVFDKAISTIRQSSPLELSVKVGESPTIKALLSIERYLETNKFKHVYEPLKEKFLKRSHQHESSMRIIGYFLLYSTKHQSTAREFIYQELLNDNKRDQLAAVILLQFLYAKYIIKEDHADFVYTLVPLFVQVTEKHSASPTLLSCSAYELSLNCCWYTYDRLRRPRAKEDKAIVEVESLNVDQQLDDMLCQTKKLIDILQRVIKRGERKA
;
A
#
# COMPACT_ATOMS: atom_id res chain seq x y z
N MET A 1 15.43 -40.59 48.50
CA MET A 1 15.97 -40.67 47.13
C MET A 1 14.78 -40.64 46.18
N THR A 2 14.44 -39.47 45.66
CA THR A 2 13.34 -39.29 44.71
C THR A 2 13.73 -38.15 43.78
N THR A 3 14.45 -38.52 42.74
CA THR A 3 14.74 -37.68 41.57
C THR A 3 14.47 -38.54 40.34
N LEU A 4 14.10 -37.88 39.24
CA LEU A 4 13.95 -38.41 37.87
C LEU A 4 12.53 -38.79 37.45
N HIS A 5 11.65 -37.82 37.21
CA HIS A 5 10.54 -37.97 36.24
C HIS A 5 10.22 -36.69 35.44
N ILE A 6 11.07 -35.66 35.47
CA ILE A 6 10.80 -34.36 34.82
C ILE A 6 11.50 -34.24 33.44
N ASP A 7 12.58 -34.98 33.19
CA ASP A 7 13.45 -34.74 32.01
C ASP A 7 12.92 -35.28 30.67
N LYS A 8 11.89 -36.13 30.66
CA LYS A 8 11.39 -36.75 29.42
C LYS A 8 10.40 -35.87 28.65
N GLU A 9 9.52 -35.16 29.34
CA GLU A 9 8.51 -34.32 28.67
C GLU A 9 9.13 -33.07 28.03
N GLU A 10 10.11 -32.43 28.68
CA GLU A 10 10.81 -31.27 28.10
C GLU A 10 11.64 -31.65 26.87
N SER A 11 12.29 -32.82 26.89
CA SER A 11 13.03 -33.40 25.75
C SER A 11 12.12 -33.61 24.54
N ASP A 12 10.95 -34.21 24.75
CA ASP A 12 10.01 -34.52 23.67
C ASP A 12 9.38 -33.25 23.08
N ILE A 13 9.09 -32.23 23.91
CA ILE A 13 8.63 -30.91 23.46
C ILE A 13 9.71 -30.20 22.64
N PHE A 14 10.98 -30.28 23.04
CA PHE A 14 12.10 -29.69 22.30
C PHE A 14 12.30 -30.37 20.94
N LEU A 15 12.21 -31.70 20.89
CA LEU A 15 12.34 -32.48 19.65
C LEU A 15 11.17 -32.23 18.69
N LEU A 16 9.94 -32.11 19.20
CA LEU A 16 8.75 -31.74 18.42
C LEU A 16 8.87 -30.32 17.84
N ASN A 17 9.31 -29.36 18.65
CA ASN A 17 9.52 -27.98 18.19
C ASN A 17 10.65 -27.86 17.17
N ARG A 18 11.71 -28.67 17.31
CA ARG A 18 12.81 -28.72 16.34
C ARG A 18 12.38 -29.35 15.02
N LYS A 19 11.69 -30.48 15.04
CA LYS A 19 11.12 -31.11 13.83
C LYS A 19 10.11 -30.20 13.14
N LYS A 20 9.29 -29.48 13.90
CA LYS A 20 8.34 -28.50 13.35
C LYS A 20 9.07 -27.35 12.65
N ARG A 21 10.10 -26.76 13.26
CA ARG A 21 10.94 -25.74 12.63
C ARG A 21 11.71 -26.24 11.42
N GLU A 22 12.20 -27.48 11.45
CA GLU A 22 12.87 -28.10 10.30
C GLU A 22 11.88 -28.32 9.15
N SER A 23 10.66 -28.77 9.43
CA SER A 23 9.60 -28.91 8.43
C SER A 23 9.12 -27.56 7.86
N GLU A 24 9.03 -26.51 8.69
CA GLU A 24 8.69 -25.15 8.26
C GLU A 24 9.80 -24.57 7.36
N SER A 25 11.06 -24.82 7.70
CA SER A 25 12.24 -24.43 6.89
C SER A 25 12.29 -25.16 5.54
N GLU A 26 11.98 -26.45 5.51
CA GLU A 26 11.88 -27.22 4.25
C GLU A 26 10.70 -26.74 3.39
N LEU A 27 9.58 -26.40 4.02
CA LEU A 27 8.41 -25.82 3.35
C LEU A 27 8.69 -24.44 2.76
N GLU A 28 9.43 -23.59 3.47
CA GLU A 28 9.88 -22.29 2.94
C GLU A 28 10.85 -22.45 1.76
N LYS A 29 11.75 -23.44 1.81
CA LYS A 29 12.66 -23.76 0.70
C LYS A 29 11.89 -24.26 -0.52
N LEU A 30 10.97 -25.20 -0.34
CA LEU A 30 10.08 -25.69 -1.40
C LEU A 30 9.26 -24.55 -2.00
N HIS A 31 8.71 -23.66 -1.17
CA HIS A 31 7.96 -22.50 -1.65
C HIS A 31 8.84 -21.57 -2.50
N LYS A 32 10.06 -21.27 -2.06
CA LYS A 32 11.03 -20.46 -2.84
C LYS A 32 11.45 -21.14 -4.14
N GLU A 33 11.57 -22.46 -4.16
CA GLU A 33 11.86 -23.24 -5.36
C GLU A 33 10.66 -23.32 -6.33
N THR A 34 9.42 -23.23 -5.80
CA THR A 34 8.19 -23.36 -6.58
C THR A 34 7.70 -22.05 -7.20
N ILE A 35 8.12 -20.87 -6.70
CA ILE A 35 7.73 -19.58 -7.31
C ILE A 35 8.33 -19.48 -8.72
N PRO A 36 7.51 -19.51 -9.78
CA PRO A 36 8.04 -19.60 -11.14
C PRO A 36 8.72 -18.31 -11.56
N ASP A 37 9.80 -18.44 -12.33
CA ASP A 37 10.55 -17.30 -12.87
C ASP A 37 9.91 -16.82 -14.19
N ILE A 38 8.79 -16.10 -14.09
CA ILE A 38 8.25 -15.37 -15.25
C ILE A 38 9.03 -14.06 -15.40
N PRO A 39 9.63 -13.79 -16.58
CA PRO A 39 10.31 -12.52 -16.81
C PRO A 39 9.39 -11.32 -16.54
N LEU A 40 9.93 -10.27 -15.92
CA LEU A 40 9.17 -9.10 -15.47
C LEU A 40 8.24 -8.54 -16.57
N SER A 41 8.74 -8.37 -17.79
CA SER A 41 7.96 -7.83 -18.91
C SER A 41 6.72 -8.68 -19.23
N LYS A 42 6.86 -10.01 -19.18
CA LYS A 42 5.77 -10.95 -19.43
C LYS A 42 4.76 -10.96 -18.28
N ALA A 43 5.23 -10.88 -17.03
CA ALA A 43 4.37 -10.78 -15.86
C ALA A 43 3.54 -9.49 -15.88
N LEU A 44 4.18 -8.34 -16.13
CA LEU A 44 3.49 -7.04 -16.24
C LEU A 44 2.48 -7.02 -17.40
N HIS A 45 2.86 -7.57 -18.56
CA HIS A 45 1.97 -7.67 -19.70
C HIS A 45 0.74 -8.52 -19.39
N LEU A 46 0.93 -9.68 -18.74
CA LEU A 46 -0.17 -10.54 -18.32
C LEU A 46 -1.11 -9.77 -17.39
N LEU A 47 -0.59 -9.21 -16.29
CA LEU A 47 -1.40 -8.52 -15.29
C LEU A 47 -2.12 -7.28 -15.83
N ALA A 48 -1.51 -6.56 -16.76
CA ALA A 48 -2.14 -5.39 -17.38
C ALA A 48 -3.44 -5.73 -18.15
N ASN A 49 -3.57 -6.97 -18.60
CA ASN A 49 -4.72 -7.46 -19.38
C ASN A 49 -5.71 -8.30 -18.54
N VAL A 50 -5.47 -8.46 -17.23
CA VAL A 50 -6.38 -9.20 -16.34
C VAL A 50 -7.58 -8.31 -15.95
N HIS A 51 -8.77 -8.88 -15.96
CA HIS A 51 -9.98 -8.21 -15.49
C HIS A 51 -9.88 -7.91 -13.98
N GLY A 52 -10.31 -6.72 -13.55
CA GLY A 52 -10.15 -6.25 -12.15
C GLY A 52 -10.62 -7.25 -11.10
N LYS A 53 -11.83 -7.81 -11.24
CA LYS A 53 -12.36 -8.83 -10.32
C LYS A 53 -11.46 -10.08 -10.19
N VAL A 54 -10.80 -10.50 -11.26
CA VAL A 54 -9.89 -11.66 -11.24
C VAL A 54 -8.60 -11.30 -10.50
N PHE A 55 -8.11 -10.08 -10.72
CA PHE A 55 -6.96 -9.53 -10.01
C PHE A 55 -7.23 -9.40 -8.50
N ASP A 56 -8.36 -8.80 -8.12
CA ASP A 56 -8.73 -8.63 -6.71
C ASP A 56 -8.91 -9.99 -6.01
N LYS A 57 -9.49 -10.98 -6.70
CA LYS A 57 -9.60 -12.37 -6.20
C LYS A 57 -8.23 -13.01 -5.99
N ALA A 58 -7.28 -12.79 -6.91
CA ALA A 58 -5.91 -13.28 -6.77
C ALA A 58 -5.23 -12.67 -5.54
N ILE A 59 -5.40 -11.38 -5.29
CA ILE A 59 -4.88 -10.70 -4.09
C ILE A 59 -5.48 -11.29 -2.82
N SER A 60 -6.81 -11.41 -2.76
CA SER A 60 -7.49 -12.03 -1.60
C SER A 60 -6.94 -13.42 -1.32
N THR A 61 -6.71 -14.19 -2.39
CA THR A 61 -6.14 -15.54 -2.29
C THR A 61 -4.72 -15.52 -1.72
N ILE A 62 -3.85 -14.64 -2.22
CA ILE A 62 -2.46 -14.50 -1.72
C ILE A 62 -2.47 -14.14 -0.23
N ARG A 63 -3.35 -13.22 0.19
CA ARG A 63 -3.41 -12.72 1.57
C ARG A 63 -3.98 -13.73 2.58
N GLN A 64 -4.90 -14.58 2.13
CA GLN A 64 -5.65 -15.48 3.01
C GLN A 64 -5.11 -16.91 3.05
N SER A 65 -4.29 -17.30 2.07
CA SER A 65 -3.76 -18.66 2.00
C SER A 65 -2.50 -18.86 2.83
N SER A 66 -2.39 -20.06 3.39
CA SER A 66 -1.12 -20.54 3.95
C SER A 66 -0.07 -20.74 2.85
N PRO A 67 1.24 -20.79 3.18
CA PRO A 67 2.29 -21.02 2.19
C PRO A 67 2.10 -22.29 1.35
N LEU A 68 1.56 -23.35 1.96
CA LEU A 68 1.25 -24.63 1.30
C LEU A 68 0.12 -24.52 0.29
N GLU A 69 -0.99 -23.91 0.69
CA GLU A 69 -2.12 -23.66 -0.22
C GLU A 69 -1.72 -22.75 -1.37
N LEU A 70 -0.91 -21.74 -1.08
CA LEU A 70 -0.46 -20.79 -2.07
C LEU A 70 0.37 -21.50 -3.15
N SER A 71 1.26 -22.42 -2.78
CA SER A 71 2.03 -23.24 -3.73
C SER A 71 1.15 -24.01 -4.72
N VAL A 72 0.03 -24.57 -4.27
CA VAL A 72 -0.93 -25.26 -5.17
C VAL A 72 -1.61 -24.24 -6.10
N LYS A 73 -2.12 -23.14 -5.54
CA LYS A 73 -2.85 -22.11 -6.29
C LYS A 73 -1.98 -21.35 -7.28
N VAL A 74 -0.66 -21.29 -7.08
CA VAL A 74 0.31 -20.76 -8.05
C VAL A 74 0.28 -21.57 -9.35
N GLY A 75 0.08 -22.88 -9.27
CA GLY A 75 -0.07 -23.75 -10.44
C GLY A 75 -1.36 -23.50 -11.22
N GLU A 76 -2.42 -23.11 -10.52
CA GLU A 76 -3.78 -22.94 -11.09
C GLU A 76 -4.07 -21.54 -11.61
N SER A 77 -3.43 -20.51 -11.03
CA SER A 77 -3.74 -19.10 -11.33
C SER A 77 -2.54 -18.37 -11.94
N PRO A 78 -2.59 -18.06 -13.26
CA PRO A 78 -1.56 -17.26 -13.92
C PRO A 78 -1.39 -15.86 -13.31
N THR A 79 -2.45 -15.29 -12.72
CA THR A 79 -2.42 -13.98 -12.05
C THR A 79 -1.65 -14.02 -10.74
N ILE A 80 -1.90 -15.04 -9.89
CA ILE A 80 -1.15 -15.25 -8.64
C ILE A 80 0.32 -15.49 -8.98
N LYS A 81 0.56 -16.39 -9.93
CA LYS A 81 1.91 -16.71 -10.43
C LYS A 81 2.66 -15.45 -10.88
N ALA A 82 2.04 -14.60 -11.70
CA ALA A 82 2.66 -13.38 -12.18
C ALA A 82 2.96 -12.36 -11.06
N LEU A 83 2.06 -12.19 -10.08
CA LEU A 83 2.30 -11.32 -8.93
C LEU A 83 3.50 -11.78 -8.10
N LEU A 84 3.55 -13.06 -7.75
CA LEU A 84 4.63 -13.63 -6.96
C LEU A 84 5.96 -13.66 -7.72
N SER A 85 5.95 -13.85 -9.04
CA SER A 85 7.17 -13.69 -9.86
C SER A 85 7.73 -12.27 -9.79
N ILE A 86 6.87 -11.23 -9.78
CA ILE A 86 7.34 -9.84 -9.64
C ILE A 86 7.88 -9.61 -8.23
N GLU A 87 7.24 -10.14 -7.18
CA GLU A 87 7.79 -10.06 -5.83
C GLU A 87 9.17 -10.68 -5.72
N ARG A 88 9.37 -11.87 -6.32
CA ARG A 88 10.68 -12.53 -6.38
C ARG A 88 11.69 -11.68 -7.15
N TYR A 89 11.30 -11.09 -8.28
CA TYR A 89 12.16 -10.21 -9.05
C TYR A 89 12.65 -9.00 -8.22
N LEU A 90 11.77 -8.41 -7.42
CA LEU A 90 12.07 -7.26 -6.56
C LEU A 90 12.96 -7.60 -5.35
N GLU A 91 13.19 -8.88 -5.04
CA GLU A 91 14.16 -9.26 -3.99
C GLU A 91 15.59 -8.83 -4.33
N THR A 92 15.91 -8.68 -5.63
CA THR A 92 17.25 -8.29 -6.11
C THR A 92 17.25 -7.03 -6.98
N ASN A 93 16.07 -6.43 -7.25
CA ASN A 93 15.92 -5.33 -8.19
C ASN A 93 15.14 -4.16 -7.60
N LYS A 94 15.29 -2.98 -8.22
CA LYS A 94 14.63 -1.75 -7.77
C LYS A 94 13.15 -1.72 -8.18
N PHE A 95 12.29 -1.21 -7.29
CA PHE A 95 10.86 -1.00 -7.56
C PHE A 95 10.59 -0.14 -8.81
N LYS A 96 11.51 0.77 -9.14
CA LYS A 96 11.48 1.58 -10.37
C LYS A 96 11.22 0.75 -11.64
N HIS A 97 11.75 -0.47 -11.71
CA HIS A 97 11.60 -1.34 -12.89
C HIS A 97 10.15 -1.81 -13.11
N VAL A 98 9.35 -1.88 -12.03
CA VAL A 98 7.91 -2.18 -12.08
C VAL A 98 7.12 -0.91 -12.34
N TYR A 99 7.49 0.18 -11.67
CA TYR A 99 6.74 1.44 -11.71
C TYR A 99 6.84 2.17 -13.06
N GLU A 100 8.04 2.40 -13.60
CA GLU A 100 8.22 3.23 -14.81
C GLU A 100 7.45 2.72 -16.04
N PRO A 101 7.46 1.41 -16.37
CA PRO A 101 6.69 0.90 -17.52
C PRO A 101 5.17 1.06 -17.36
N LEU A 102 4.69 1.19 -16.13
CA LEU A 102 3.28 1.34 -15.80
C LEU A 102 2.87 2.82 -15.67
N LYS A 103 3.76 3.69 -15.17
CA LYS A 103 3.51 5.12 -14.94
C LYS A 103 2.99 5.84 -16.18
N GLU A 104 3.60 5.58 -17.34
CA GLU A 104 3.21 6.22 -18.61
C GLU A 104 1.76 5.96 -19.02
N LYS A 105 1.10 4.96 -18.42
CA LYS A 105 -0.31 4.67 -18.65
C LYS A 105 -1.24 5.49 -17.75
N PHE A 106 -0.80 5.93 -16.57
CA PHE A 106 -1.66 6.66 -15.61
C PHE A 106 -2.16 7.99 -16.18
N LEU A 107 -1.31 8.66 -16.94
CA LEU A 107 -1.57 9.99 -17.48
C LEU A 107 -2.41 9.98 -18.77
N LYS A 108 -2.74 8.79 -19.30
CA LYS A 108 -3.55 8.66 -20.52
C LYS A 108 -5.04 8.65 -20.16
N ARG A 109 -5.86 9.39 -20.91
CA ARG A 109 -7.29 9.63 -20.65
C ARG A 109 -8.22 8.40 -20.78
N SER A 110 -7.71 7.17 -20.87
CA SER A 110 -8.54 5.99 -21.06
C SER A 110 -8.82 5.24 -19.76
N HIS A 111 -10.04 4.74 -19.59
CA HIS A 111 -10.43 3.84 -18.49
C HIS A 111 -9.63 2.51 -18.49
N GLN A 112 -8.82 2.24 -19.53
CA GLN A 112 -8.05 1.00 -19.67
C GLN A 112 -6.78 0.96 -18.80
N HIS A 113 -6.50 1.99 -17.99
CA HIS A 113 -5.25 2.08 -17.22
C HIS A 113 -5.43 1.79 -15.72
N GLU A 114 -6.66 1.48 -15.28
CA GLU A 114 -6.90 1.00 -13.92
C GLU A 114 -6.04 -0.24 -13.62
N SER A 115 -5.86 -1.17 -14.57
CA SER A 115 -5.04 -2.36 -14.36
C SER A 115 -3.60 -2.04 -13.95
N SER A 116 -2.99 -1.02 -14.55
CA SER A 116 -1.63 -0.59 -14.20
C SER A 116 -1.58 0.00 -12.79
N MET A 117 -2.59 0.80 -12.42
CA MET A 117 -2.70 1.35 -11.07
C MET A 117 -3.00 0.27 -10.02
N ARG A 118 -3.78 -0.77 -10.35
CA ARG A 118 -4.02 -1.94 -9.48
C ARG A 118 -2.74 -2.73 -9.20
N ILE A 119 -1.90 -2.93 -10.23
CA ILE A 119 -0.61 -3.61 -10.06
C ILE A 119 0.27 -2.86 -9.06
N ILE A 120 0.39 -1.53 -9.21
CA ILE A 120 1.16 -0.73 -8.22
C ILE A 120 0.46 -0.72 -6.86
N GLY A 121 -0.87 -0.63 -6.83
CA GLY A 121 -1.69 -0.72 -5.63
C GLY A 121 -1.44 -1.97 -4.81
N TYR A 122 -1.22 -3.12 -5.46
CA TYR A 122 -0.83 -4.35 -4.78
C TYR A 122 0.41 -4.17 -3.92
N PHE A 123 1.48 -3.59 -4.48
CA PHE A 123 2.72 -3.36 -3.75
C PHE A 123 2.54 -2.32 -2.65
N LEU A 124 1.77 -1.26 -2.88
CA LEU A 124 1.55 -0.21 -1.88
C LEU A 124 0.70 -0.65 -0.69
N LEU A 125 -0.28 -1.53 -0.91
CA LEU A 125 -1.31 -1.85 0.08
C LEU A 125 -1.20 -3.27 0.67
N TYR A 126 -0.70 -4.24 -0.09
CA TYR A 126 -0.84 -5.66 0.27
C TYR A 126 0.46 -6.47 0.29
N SER A 127 1.50 -6.08 -0.45
CA SER A 127 2.75 -6.86 -0.48
C SER A 127 3.47 -6.77 0.87
N THR A 128 3.58 -7.89 1.58
CA THR A 128 4.24 -7.94 2.90
C THR A 128 5.75 -7.65 2.82
N LYS A 129 6.40 -8.01 1.71
CA LYS A 129 7.84 -7.84 1.53
C LYS A 129 8.23 -6.46 1.03
N HIS A 130 7.45 -5.92 0.08
CA HIS A 130 7.89 -4.76 -0.72
C HIS A 130 7.09 -3.49 -0.43
N GLN A 131 6.11 -3.53 0.48
CA GLN A 131 5.25 -2.37 0.78
C GLN A 131 6.02 -1.14 1.22
N SER A 132 6.94 -1.29 2.17
CA SER A 132 7.72 -0.14 2.67
C SER A 132 8.51 0.52 1.52
N THR A 133 9.23 -0.26 0.73
CA THR A 133 10.01 0.23 -0.42
C THR A 133 9.12 0.86 -1.50
N ALA A 134 7.96 0.27 -1.79
CA ALA A 134 7.02 0.81 -2.77
C ALA A 134 6.41 2.14 -2.30
N ARG A 135 6.01 2.22 -1.01
CA ARG A 135 5.47 3.46 -0.42
C ARG A 135 6.51 4.57 -0.42
N GLU A 136 7.74 4.27 0.02
CA GLU A 136 8.85 5.22 -0.02
C GLU A 136 9.12 5.74 -1.43
N PHE A 137 9.10 4.85 -2.43
CA PHE A 137 9.25 5.24 -3.83
C PHE A 137 8.19 6.26 -4.26
N ILE A 138 6.93 6.06 -3.88
CA ILE A 138 5.85 7.00 -4.19
C ILE A 138 6.00 8.32 -3.42
N TYR A 139 6.50 8.31 -2.19
CA TYR A 139 6.79 9.54 -1.46
C TYR A 139 7.86 10.37 -2.18
N GLN A 140 8.90 9.72 -2.70
CA GLN A 140 9.92 10.39 -3.50
C GLN A 140 9.35 10.97 -4.81
N GLU A 141 8.43 10.25 -5.49
CA GLU A 141 7.75 10.77 -6.68
C GLU A 141 6.90 12.01 -6.37
N LEU A 142 6.25 12.07 -5.20
CA LEU A 142 5.50 13.24 -4.74
C LEU A 142 6.41 14.43 -4.41
N LEU A 143 7.58 14.18 -3.84
CA LEU A 143 8.54 15.23 -3.43
C LEU A 143 9.45 15.70 -4.57
N ASN A 144 9.48 14.99 -5.70
CA ASN A 144 10.26 15.35 -6.89
C ASN A 144 9.86 16.73 -7.45
N ASP A 145 10.75 17.36 -8.22
CA ASP A 145 10.48 18.61 -8.93
C ASP A 145 9.73 18.41 -10.25
N ASN A 146 9.73 17.19 -10.78
CA ASN A 146 9.01 16.88 -12.00
C ASN A 146 7.48 16.82 -11.78
N LYS A 147 6.78 17.84 -12.29
CA LYS A 147 5.31 17.94 -12.23
C LYS A 147 4.58 16.76 -12.85
N ARG A 148 5.15 16.12 -13.89
CA ARG A 148 4.54 14.97 -14.56
C ARG A 148 4.56 13.73 -13.65
N ASP A 149 5.68 13.52 -12.98
CA ASP A 149 5.86 12.41 -12.03
C ASP A 149 4.97 12.61 -10.80
N GLN A 150 4.94 13.83 -10.24
CA GLN A 150 4.02 14.20 -9.16
C GLN A 150 2.55 13.96 -9.54
N LEU A 151 2.15 14.37 -10.75
CA LEU A 151 0.78 14.17 -11.22
C LEU A 151 0.44 12.69 -11.36
N ALA A 152 1.37 11.87 -11.87
CA ALA A 152 1.15 10.44 -11.99
C ALA A 152 0.98 9.77 -10.62
N ALA A 153 1.78 10.16 -9.63
CA ALA A 153 1.65 9.70 -8.25
C ALA A 153 0.32 10.12 -7.61
N VAL A 154 -0.10 11.39 -7.79
CA VAL A 154 -1.39 11.89 -7.29
C VAL A 154 -2.57 11.14 -7.92
N ILE A 155 -2.56 10.91 -9.24
CA ILE A 155 -3.62 10.16 -9.93
C ILE A 155 -3.69 8.70 -9.43
N LEU A 156 -2.54 8.04 -9.28
CA LEU A 156 -2.47 6.70 -8.70
C LEU A 156 -3.10 6.67 -7.31
N LEU A 157 -2.73 7.62 -6.45
CA LEU A 157 -3.22 7.67 -5.07
C LEU A 157 -4.70 8.04 -4.99
N GLN A 158 -5.20 8.89 -5.89
CA GLN A 158 -6.64 9.18 -6.00
C GLN A 158 -7.43 7.93 -6.40
N PHE A 159 -6.91 7.14 -7.34
CA PHE A 159 -7.50 5.85 -7.72
C PHE A 159 -7.52 4.87 -6.52
N LEU A 160 -6.41 4.74 -5.81
CA LEU A 160 -6.31 3.84 -4.66
C LEU A 160 -7.19 4.28 -3.50
N TYR A 161 -7.26 5.59 -3.25
CA TYR A 161 -8.13 6.20 -2.25
C TYR A 161 -9.59 5.79 -2.48
N ALA A 162 -10.09 5.99 -3.69
CA ALA A 162 -11.48 5.72 -4.04
C ALA A 162 -11.83 4.21 -4.08
N LYS A 163 -10.88 3.35 -4.48
CA LYS A 163 -11.17 1.92 -4.74
C LYS A 163 -10.84 1.00 -3.57
N TYR A 164 -9.77 1.27 -2.81
CA TYR A 164 -9.17 0.32 -1.88
C TYR A 164 -9.01 0.90 -0.46
N ILE A 165 -8.40 2.07 -0.32
CA ILE A 165 -8.01 2.63 0.99
C ILE A 165 -9.21 2.82 1.93
N ILE A 166 -10.29 3.46 1.46
CA ILE A 166 -11.48 3.71 2.29
C ILE A 166 -12.18 2.39 2.66
N LYS A 167 -12.14 1.39 1.78
CA LYS A 167 -12.86 0.13 1.96
C LYS A 167 -12.15 -0.84 2.90
N GLU A 168 -10.82 -0.83 2.91
CA GLU A 168 -9.99 -1.79 3.65
C GLU A 168 -9.21 -1.16 4.82
N ASP A 169 -9.49 0.11 5.11
CA ASP A 169 -8.97 0.87 6.25
C ASP A 169 -7.44 1.01 6.36
N HIS A 170 -6.82 1.50 5.29
CA HIS A 170 -5.37 1.79 5.25
C HIS A 170 -5.01 3.20 5.81
N ALA A 171 -5.50 3.60 6.98
CA ALA A 171 -5.29 4.99 7.45
C ALA A 171 -3.86 5.31 7.91
N ASP A 172 -3.03 4.32 8.27
CA ASP A 172 -1.60 4.52 8.51
C ASP A 172 -0.90 5.12 7.28
N PHE A 173 -1.28 4.60 6.11
CA PHE A 173 -0.77 5.06 4.83
C PHE A 173 -1.30 6.46 4.50
N VAL A 174 -2.60 6.69 4.74
CA VAL A 174 -3.22 8.00 4.50
C VAL A 174 -2.60 9.07 5.39
N TYR A 175 -2.45 8.81 6.67
CA TYR A 175 -1.87 9.74 7.65
C TYR A 175 -0.49 10.23 7.19
N THR A 176 0.34 9.32 6.71
CA THR A 176 1.68 9.62 6.18
C THR A 176 1.63 10.46 4.90
N LEU A 177 0.62 10.26 4.05
CA LEU A 177 0.47 10.96 2.78
C LEU A 177 -0.08 12.39 2.90
N VAL A 178 -0.95 12.67 3.89
CA VAL A 178 -1.56 14.00 4.07
C VAL A 178 -0.53 15.15 4.02
N PRO A 179 0.54 15.16 4.84
CA PRO A 179 1.51 16.26 4.80
C PRO A 179 2.20 16.39 3.44
N LEU A 180 2.43 15.28 2.73
CA LEU A 180 3.04 15.30 1.40
C LEU A 180 2.11 15.94 0.36
N PHE A 181 0.82 15.60 0.38
CA PHE A 181 -0.14 16.22 -0.54
C PHE A 181 -0.34 17.71 -0.26
N VAL A 182 -0.34 18.12 1.01
CA VAL A 182 -0.41 19.55 1.37
C VAL A 182 0.81 20.29 0.85
N GLN A 183 2.02 19.72 0.96
CA GLN A 183 3.24 20.31 0.39
C GLN A 183 3.17 20.45 -1.13
N VAL A 184 2.73 19.41 -1.86
CA VAL A 184 2.54 19.47 -3.31
C VAL A 184 1.51 20.54 -3.68
N THR A 185 0.40 20.59 -2.94
CA THR A 185 -0.66 21.57 -3.12
C THR A 185 -0.16 23.00 -2.91
N GLU A 186 0.61 23.23 -1.85
CA GLU A 186 1.21 24.53 -1.55
C GLU A 186 2.20 24.95 -2.65
N LYS A 187 3.11 24.05 -3.02
CA LYS A 187 4.14 24.27 -4.06
C LYS A 187 3.53 24.70 -5.39
N HIS A 188 2.39 24.13 -5.78
CA HIS A 188 1.73 24.39 -7.06
C HIS A 188 0.49 25.28 -6.96
N SER A 189 0.23 25.91 -5.80
CA SER A 189 -0.96 26.74 -5.54
C SER A 189 -1.02 28.07 -6.32
N ALA A 190 0.05 28.43 -7.05
CA ALA A 190 0.12 29.71 -7.75
C ALA A 190 -0.92 29.84 -8.89
N SER A 191 -1.31 28.71 -9.49
CA SER A 191 -2.32 28.65 -10.54
C SER A 191 -3.12 27.35 -10.47
N PRO A 192 -4.41 27.35 -10.87
CA PRO A 192 -5.22 26.13 -10.91
C PRO A 192 -4.77 25.24 -12.08
N THR A 193 -3.93 24.26 -11.77
CA THR A 193 -3.49 23.21 -12.69
C THR A 193 -4.14 21.88 -12.33
N LEU A 194 -4.11 20.90 -13.24
CA LEU A 194 -4.61 19.56 -12.93
C LEU A 194 -3.90 18.97 -11.70
N LEU A 195 -2.57 19.13 -11.61
CA LEU A 195 -1.80 18.68 -10.45
C LEU A 195 -2.25 19.35 -9.15
N SER A 196 -2.34 20.68 -9.12
CA SER A 196 -2.72 21.40 -7.90
C SER A 196 -4.17 21.11 -7.49
N CYS A 197 -5.10 20.99 -8.45
CA CYS A 197 -6.49 20.67 -8.17
C CYS A 197 -6.66 19.23 -7.67
N SER A 198 -6.04 18.25 -8.34
CA SER A 198 -6.11 16.84 -7.91
C SER A 198 -5.41 16.63 -6.57
N ALA A 199 -4.27 17.27 -6.32
CA ALA A 199 -3.59 17.20 -5.03
C ALA A 199 -4.42 17.85 -3.92
N TYR A 200 -5.06 18.99 -4.20
CA TYR A 200 -5.93 19.68 -3.24
C TYR A 200 -7.15 18.83 -2.87
N GLU A 201 -7.86 18.30 -3.87
CA GLU A 201 -9.02 17.43 -3.68
C GLU A 201 -8.65 16.19 -2.86
N LEU A 202 -7.55 15.51 -3.22
CA LEU A 202 -7.08 14.33 -2.50
C LEU A 202 -6.66 14.68 -1.07
N SER A 203 -5.98 15.81 -0.85
CA SER A 203 -5.59 16.27 0.49
C SER A 203 -6.80 16.46 1.39
N LEU A 204 -7.85 17.14 0.91
CA LEU A 204 -9.08 17.37 1.67
C LEU A 204 -9.79 16.06 1.99
N ASN A 205 -9.92 15.17 1.01
CA ASN A 205 -10.52 13.86 1.20
C ASN A 205 -9.78 13.05 2.27
N CYS A 206 -8.44 13.02 2.21
CA CYS A 206 -7.61 12.35 3.20
C CYS A 206 -7.69 13.00 4.60
N CYS A 207 -7.69 14.34 4.68
CA CYS A 207 -7.89 15.04 5.97
C CYS A 207 -9.24 14.69 6.58
N TRP A 208 -10.30 14.71 5.79
CA TRP A 208 -11.65 14.37 6.23
C TRP A 208 -11.76 12.91 6.68
N TYR A 209 -11.21 11.98 5.90
CA TYR A 209 -11.17 10.56 6.24
C TYR A 209 -10.47 10.30 7.57
N THR A 210 -9.28 10.88 7.76
CA THR A 210 -8.52 10.72 9.01
C THR A 210 -9.26 11.37 10.18
N TYR A 211 -9.81 12.58 10.00
CA TYR A 211 -10.58 13.26 11.04
C TYR A 211 -11.81 12.45 11.47
N ASP A 212 -12.60 11.96 10.51
CA ASP A 212 -13.79 11.15 10.79
C ASP A 212 -13.42 9.82 11.48
N ARG A 213 -12.32 9.17 11.04
CA ARG A 213 -11.82 7.96 11.69
C ARG A 213 -11.38 8.20 13.14
N LEU A 214 -10.66 9.29 13.42
CA LEU A 214 -10.18 9.62 14.77
C LEU A 214 -11.31 10.04 15.71
N ARG A 215 -12.37 10.67 15.18
CA ARG A 215 -13.52 11.14 15.97
C ARG A 215 -14.51 10.02 16.32
N ARG A 216 -14.58 8.95 15.54
CA ARG A 216 -15.51 7.84 15.80
C ARG A 216 -15.12 7.13 17.11
N PRO A 217 -16.06 6.92 18.05
CA PRO A 217 -15.78 6.15 19.25
C PRO A 217 -15.39 4.73 18.83
N ARG A 218 -14.20 4.26 19.26
CA ARG A 218 -13.83 2.85 19.11
C ARG A 218 -14.88 2.03 19.86
N ALA A 219 -15.75 1.33 19.13
CA ALA A 219 -16.64 0.36 19.76
C ALA A 219 -15.77 -0.60 20.57
N LYS A 220 -16.09 -0.76 21.86
CA LYS A 220 -15.37 -1.66 22.77
C LYS A 220 -15.38 -3.06 22.17
N GLU A 221 -14.29 -3.48 21.55
CA GLU A 221 -14.01 -4.89 21.37
C GLU A 221 -13.41 -5.38 22.69
N ASP A 222 -14.24 -6.06 23.47
CA ASP A 222 -13.79 -6.90 24.57
C ASP A 222 -12.82 -7.96 24.01
N LYS A 223 -11.52 -7.79 24.28
CA LYS A 223 -10.59 -8.84 24.71
C LYS A 223 -9.17 -8.31 24.91
N ALA A 224 -8.68 -8.54 26.12
CA ALA A 224 -7.28 -8.72 26.52
C ALA A 224 -6.25 -7.74 25.95
N ILE A 225 -5.98 -6.73 26.78
CA ILE A 225 -4.77 -5.89 26.89
C ILE A 225 -3.58 -6.46 26.10
N VAL A 226 -3.38 -5.89 24.92
CA VAL A 226 -2.05 -5.58 24.41
C VAL A 226 -2.01 -4.06 24.37
N GLU A 227 -1.36 -3.45 25.35
CA GLU A 227 -0.94 -2.05 25.28
C GLU A 227 0.05 -1.92 24.12
N VAL A 228 -0.47 -1.73 22.91
CA VAL A 228 0.33 -1.32 21.75
C VAL A 228 -0.20 0.05 21.32
N GLU A 229 0.63 1.04 21.66
CA GLU A 229 0.67 2.39 21.12
C GLU A 229 -0.69 3.09 21.07
N SER A 230 -1.07 3.71 22.19
CA SER A 230 -1.79 4.97 22.15
C SER A 230 -0.90 6.03 21.49
N LEU A 231 -0.69 5.91 20.17
CA LEU A 231 -0.33 7.06 19.33
C LEU A 231 -1.28 8.17 19.73
N ASN A 232 -0.72 9.28 20.21
CA ASN A 232 -1.44 10.38 20.83
C ASN A 232 -2.52 10.88 19.86
N VAL A 233 -3.76 10.39 20.02
CA VAL A 233 -4.89 10.66 19.12
C VAL A 233 -5.13 12.17 19.04
N ASP A 234 -4.91 12.87 20.15
CA ASP A 234 -5.01 14.33 20.23
C ASP A 234 -3.96 15.00 19.35
N GLN A 235 -2.70 14.54 19.39
CA GLN A 235 -1.65 15.05 18.49
C GLN A 235 -1.97 14.78 17.02
N GLN A 236 -2.47 13.59 16.68
CA GLN A 236 -2.84 13.26 15.30
C GLN A 236 -4.01 14.12 14.82
N LEU A 237 -4.98 14.40 15.69
CA LEU A 237 -6.11 15.27 15.41
C LEU A 237 -5.64 16.71 15.20
N ASP A 238 -4.78 17.22 16.06
CA ASP A 238 -4.19 18.57 15.96
C ASP A 238 -3.37 18.72 14.68
N ASP A 239 -2.58 17.70 14.32
CA ASP A 239 -1.84 17.66 13.06
C ASP A 239 -2.81 17.73 11.88
N MET A 240 -3.89 16.94 11.87
CA MET A 240 -4.90 16.97 10.80
C MET A 240 -5.63 18.31 10.70
N LEU A 241 -5.96 18.94 11.84
CA LEU A 241 -6.55 20.27 11.87
C LEU A 241 -5.57 21.32 11.31
N CYS A 242 -4.29 21.22 11.64
CA CYS A 242 -3.24 22.08 11.11
C CYS A 242 -3.11 21.94 9.59
N GLN A 243 -3.09 20.71 9.07
CA GLN A 243 -3.05 20.45 7.62
C GLN A 243 -4.30 20.98 6.91
N THR A 244 -5.49 20.78 7.50
CA THR A 244 -6.76 21.30 6.97
C THR A 244 -6.75 22.82 6.90
N LYS A 245 -6.25 23.49 7.95
CA LYS A 245 -6.12 24.95 7.98
C LYS A 245 -5.21 25.46 6.86
N LYS A 246 -4.07 24.81 6.62
CA LYS A 246 -3.18 25.15 5.50
C LYS A 246 -3.89 25.07 4.15
N LEU A 247 -4.70 24.04 3.93
CA LEU A 247 -5.50 23.90 2.70
C LEU A 247 -6.54 25.03 2.56
N ILE A 248 -7.21 25.43 3.64
CA ILE A 248 -8.14 26.55 3.63
C ILE A 248 -7.40 27.85 3.27
N ASP A 249 -6.24 28.11 3.90
CA ASP A 249 -5.43 29.30 3.63
C ASP A 249 -4.93 29.35 2.18
N ILE A 250 -4.56 28.20 1.60
CA ILE A 250 -4.22 28.08 0.17
C ILE A 250 -5.41 28.49 -0.70
N LEU A 251 -6.60 27.95 -0.45
CA LEU A 251 -7.80 28.25 -1.25
C LEU A 251 -8.17 29.74 -1.17
N GLN A 252 -8.15 30.33 0.03
CA GLN A 252 -8.42 31.75 0.20
C GLN A 252 -7.43 32.64 -0.56
N ARG A 253 -6.13 32.27 -0.60
CA ARG A 253 -5.12 32.97 -1.40
C ARG A 253 -5.41 32.89 -2.88
N VAL A 254 -5.86 31.74 -3.38
CA VAL A 254 -6.21 31.54 -4.79
C VAL A 254 -7.43 32.38 -5.18
N ILE A 255 -8.50 32.37 -4.37
CA ILE A 255 -9.73 33.15 -4.61
C ILE A 255 -9.40 34.66 -4.67
N LYS A 256 -8.69 35.19 -3.67
CA LYS A 256 -8.30 36.61 -3.63
C LYS A 256 -7.44 37.03 -4.83
N ARG A 257 -6.62 36.13 -5.38
CA ARG A 257 -5.83 36.39 -6.59
C ARG A 257 -6.67 36.39 -7.86
N GLY A 258 -7.71 35.56 -7.92
CA GLY A 258 -8.68 35.55 -9.01
C GLY A 258 -9.48 36.85 -9.07
N GLU A 259 -9.95 37.35 -7.93
CA GLU A 259 -10.71 38.60 -7.82
C GLU A 259 -9.89 39.84 -8.20
N ARG A 260 -8.57 39.84 -7.98
CA ARG A 260 -7.69 40.96 -8.37
C ARG A 260 -7.36 40.99 -9.87
N LYS A 261 -7.68 39.93 -10.61
CA LYS A 261 -7.40 39.80 -12.05
C LYS A 261 -8.66 39.96 -12.92
N ALA A 262 -9.84 40.05 -12.29
CA ALA A 262 -11.12 40.34 -12.93
C ALA A 262 -11.43 41.84 -12.82
#